data_AF-A0A2P6QZN8-F1
#
_entry.id   AF-A0A2P6QZN8-F1
#
_cell.length_a   1.000
_cell.length_b   1.000
_cell.length_c   1.000
_cell.angle_alpha   90.00
_cell.angle_beta   90.00
_cell.angle_gamma   90.00
#
_symmetry.space_group_name_H-M   'P 1'
#
loop_
_entity.id
_entity.type
_entity.pdbx_description
1 polymer ?
#
loop_
_entity_poly.entity_id
_entity_poly.type
_entity_poly.pdbx_seq_one_letter_code
_entity_poly.pdbx_strand_id
1 'polypeptide(L)'
;MAGTGWIIQVNEDLKNMEGLSTEKHHWNKGSIYKLPASLTDMNKKAYKPQTVSFGPYHYDPSNPMEEHKHRALLHFLKRCGKSVELFVDALAEVENDLKDSYTLLHSVPKEVTDIFLQLMILDGCFMLEILRTAAHVQLEDYAPNDPIFGNHGRLHVVPYIKRDMLMLENQLPMLVLEKLVAVEHDKAKVKYVNDESRVID
;
A
#
# COMPACT_ATOMS: atom_id res chain seq x y z
N MET A 1 41.75 -19.16 -4.58
CA MET A 1 41.29 -18.68 -5.91
C MET A 1 39.87 -18.13 -5.80
N ALA A 2 39.68 -16.97 -5.16
CA ALA A 2 38.37 -16.39 -4.85
C ALA A 2 37.96 -15.24 -5.80
N GLY A 3 38.40 -15.29 -7.07
CA GLY A 3 38.36 -14.11 -7.96
C GLY A 3 37.43 -14.18 -9.18
N THR A 4 36.82 -15.32 -9.49
CA THR A 4 36.10 -15.53 -10.77
C THR A 4 34.59 -15.68 -10.64
N GLY A 5 34.04 -15.83 -9.42
CA GLY A 5 32.60 -16.03 -9.21
C GLY A 5 31.74 -14.89 -9.77
N TRP A 6 32.20 -13.64 -9.62
CA TRP A 6 31.50 -12.47 -10.16
C TRP A 6 31.50 -12.46 -11.71
N ILE A 7 32.54 -12.99 -12.34
CA ILE A 7 32.63 -13.08 -13.81
C ILE A 7 31.60 -14.09 -14.33
N ILE A 8 31.44 -15.22 -13.63
CA ILE A 8 30.44 -16.23 -13.99
C ILE A 8 29.03 -15.64 -13.85
N GLN A 9 28.76 -14.96 -12.74
CA GLN A 9 27.47 -14.29 -12.50
C GLN A 9 27.16 -13.28 -13.61
N VAL A 10 28.09 -12.36 -13.92
CA VAL A 10 27.87 -11.34 -14.95
C VAL A 10 27.64 -11.98 -16.33
N ASN A 11 28.35 -13.05 -16.68
CA ASN A 11 28.13 -13.75 -17.94
C ASN A 11 26.79 -14.47 -17.99
N GLU A 12 26.27 -14.94 -16.86
CA GLU A 12 24.94 -15.52 -16.74
C GLU A 12 23.86 -14.44 -16.85
N ASP A 13 24.05 -13.31 -16.16
CA ASP A 13 23.17 -12.14 -16.25
C ASP A 13 23.10 -11.59 -17.67
N LEU A 14 24.22 -11.50 -18.39
CA LEU A 14 24.27 -11.07 -19.79
C LEU A 14 23.49 -12.00 -20.72
N LYS A 15 23.44 -13.30 -20.43
CA LYS A 15 22.64 -14.26 -21.20
C LYS A 15 21.15 -14.15 -20.89
N ASN A 16 20.83 -13.79 -19.64
CA ASN A 16 19.47 -13.66 -19.13
C ASN A 16 18.94 -12.23 -19.25
N MET A 17 19.71 -11.29 -19.81
CA MET A 17 19.36 -9.89 -19.90
C MET A 17 18.13 -9.73 -20.80
N GLU A 18 17.09 -9.13 -20.24
CA GLU A 18 15.86 -8.89 -20.96
C GLU A 18 16.04 -7.79 -22.02
N GLY A 19 15.15 -7.77 -23.01
CA GLY A 19 15.13 -6.69 -24.00
C GLY A 19 14.75 -5.35 -23.37
N LEU A 20 15.20 -4.25 -23.97
CA LEU A 20 14.95 -2.87 -23.52
C LEU A 20 13.46 -2.56 -23.30
N SER A 21 12.55 -3.19 -24.05
CA SER A 21 11.10 -3.05 -23.87
C SER A 21 10.61 -3.62 -22.55
N THR A 22 11.14 -4.78 -22.16
CA THR A 22 10.77 -5.48 -20.92
C THR A 22 11.38 -4.75 -19.73
N GLU A 23 12.65 -4.33 -19.85
CA GLU A 23 13.32 -3.50 -18.85
C GLU A 23 12.54 -2.19 -18.60
N LYS A 24 12.15 -1.48 -19.66
CA LYS A 24 11.29 -0.28 -19.54
C LYS A 24 9.96 -0.59 -18.84
N HIS A 25 9.34 -1.73 -19.14
CA HIS A 25 8.11 -2.12 -18.49
C HIS A 25 8.31 -2.36 -16.98
N HIS A 26 9.40 -3.03 -16.58
CA HIS A 26 9.75 -3.24 -15.17
C HIS A 26 9.96 -1.92 -14.43
N TRP A 27 10.72 -0.98 -15.02
CA TRP A 27 10.93 0.34 -14.41
C TRP A 27 9.65 1.15 -14.25
N ASN A 28 8.67 0.96 -15.15
CA ASN A 28 7.38 1.63 -15.07
C ASN A 28 6.44 1.04 -14.01
N LYS A 29 6.72 -0.13 -13.44
CA LYS A 29 5.89 -0.72 -12.38
C LYS A 29 6.11 -0.04 -11.03
N GLY A 30 7.33 0.41 -10.74
CA GLY A 30 7.68 1.03 -9.47
C GLY A 30 7.05 2.41 -9.30
N SER A 31 6.09 2.54 -8.38
CA SER A 31 5.35 3.78 -8.10
C SER A 31 5.49 4.26 -6.65
N ILE A 32 6.06 3.45 -5.76
CA ILE A 32 6.27 3.75 -4.34
C ILE A 32 7.76 3.72 -4.06
N TYR A 33 8.32 4.89 -3.80
CA TYR A 33 9.75 5.10 -3.70
C TYR A 33 10.22 5.07 -2.25
N LYS A 34 11.28 4.30 -2.00
CA LYS A 34 12.10 4.46 -0.81
C LYS A 34 13.20 5.48 -1.09
N LEU A 35 13.22 6.59 -0.37
CA LEU A 35 14.15 7.69 -0.65
C LEU A 35 15.53 7.40 -0.05
N PRO A 36 16.60 7.91 -0.66
CA PRO A 36 17.94 7.81 -0.08
C PRO A 36 18.02 8.51 1.28
N ALA A 37 18.78 7.94 2.21
CA ALA A 37 18.98 8.49 3.55
C ALA A 37 19.48 9.95 3.52
N SER A 38 20.34 10.28 2.54
CA SER A 38 20.85 11.65 2.33
C SER A 38 19.75 12.68 2.12
N LEU A 39 18.61 12.30 1.51
CA LEU A 39 17.45 13.16 1.32
C LEU A 39 16.58 13.19 2.57
N THR A 40 16.30 12.03 3.16
CA THR A 40 15.39 11.93 4.31
C THR A 40 15.98 12.53 5.58
N ASP A 41 17.30 12.47 5.77
CA ASP A 41 17.98 12.99 6.96
C ASP A 41 17.96 14.52 7.02
N MET A 42 17.83 15.21 5.88
CA MET A 42 17.67 16.67 5.84
C MET A 42 16.35 17.12 6.48
N ASN A 43 15.28 16.32 6.35
CA ASN A 43 14.00 16.61 6.99
C ASN A 43 13.19 15.34 7.28
N LYS A 44 13.53 14.66 8.39
CA LYS A 44 12.88 13.41 8.79
C LYS A 44 11.36 13.54 8.94
N LYS A 45 10.87 14.71 9.36
CA LYS A 45 9.43 14.97 9.55
C LYS A 45 8.64 15.07 8.24
N ALA A 46 9.31 15.31 7.11
CA ALA A 46 8.65 15.38 5.81
C ALA A 46 8.46 13.99 5.16
N TYR A 47 9.26 13.00 5.55
CA TYR A 47 9.32 11.71 4.86
C TYR A 47 8.95 10.51 5.72
N LYS A 48 9.09 10.61 7.06
CA LYS A 48 8.72 9.54 7.98
C LYS A 48 7.33 9.79 8.57
N PRO A 49 6.40 8.80 8.54
CA PRO A 49 5.11 8.91 9.22
C PRO A 49 5.28 9.20 10.70
N GLN A 50 4.36 9.97 11.27
CA GLN A 50 4.42 10.44 12.66
C GLN A 50 3.27 9.88 13.52
N THR A 51 2.19 9.43 12.87
CA THR A 51 0.94 8.99 13.49
C THR A 51 0.60 7.58 13.05
N VAL A 52 0.66 7.29 11.74
CA VAL A 52 0.33 5.96 11.21
C VAL A 52 1.22 5.59 10.04
N SER A 53 1.74 4.37 10.08
CA SER A 53 2.48 3.78 8.97
C SER A 53 1.52 3.04 8.05
N PHE A 54 1.76 3.07 6.74
CA PHE A 54 1.07 2.30 5.72
C PHE A 54 2.11 1.58 4.86
N GLY A 55 1.82 0.33 4.54
CA GLY A 55 2.68 -0.54 3.77
C GLY A 55 3.94 -0.99 4.53
N PRO A 56 4.84 -1.69 3.83
CA PRO A 56 5.95 -2.40 4.45
C PRO A 56 7.12 -1.51 4.90
N TYR A 57 7.30 -0.32 4.33
CA TYR A 57 8.50 0.51 4.54
C TYR A 57 8.64 1.11 5.94
N HIS A 58 7.54 1.31 6.65
CA HIS A 58 7.50 1.87 7.99
C HIS A 58 6.69 1.01 8.95
N TYR A 59 6.45 -0.25 8.60
CA TYR A 59 5.73 -1.17 9.45
C TYR A 59 6.44 -1.34 10.79
N ASP A 60 5.69 -1.16 11.86
CA ASP A 60 6.14 -1.35 13.24
C ASP A 60 4.99 -1.99 14.02
N PRO A 61 5.11 -3.29 14.37
CA PRO A 61 4.05 -4.01 15.10
C PRO A 61 3.80 -3.45 16.51
N SER A 62 4.73 -2.63 17.05
CA SER A 62 4.56 -1.97 18.34
C SER A 62 3.77 -0.66 18.27
N ASN A 63 3.46 -0.17 17.06
CA ASN A 63 2.69 1.05 16.90
C ASN A 63 1.24 0.85 17.39
N PRO A 64 0.74 1.65 18.35
CA PRO A 64 -0.63 1.54 18.85
C PRO A 64 -1.71 1.65 17.76
N MET A 65 -1.37 2.25 16.63
CA MET A 65 -2.28 2.37 15.50
C MET A 65 -2.64 1.02 14.85
N GLU A 66 -1.83 -0.02 15.01
CA GLU A 66 -2.13 -1.35 14.45
C GLU A 66 -3.41 -1.94 15.04
N GLU A 67 -3.71 -1.67 16.32
CA GLU A 67 -4.98 -2.07 16.95
C GLU A 67 -6.18 -1.38 16.29
N HIS A 68 -6.03 -0.10 15.92
CA HIS A 68 -7.07 0.68 15.28
C HIS A 68 -7.31 0.27 13.83
N LYS A 69 -6.26 -0.12 13.11
CA LYS A 69 -6.39 -0.73 11.77
C LYS A 69 -7.13 -2.06 11.82
N HIS A 70 -6.78 -2.92 12.77
CA HIS A 70 -7.48 -4.18 12.99
C HIS A 70 -8.96 -3.94 13.31
N ARG A 71 -9.27 -3.00 14.21
CA ARG A 71 -10.67 -2.61 14.49
C ARG A 71 -11.39 -2.13 13.23
N ALA A 72 -10.76 -1.27 12.43
CA ALA A 72 -11.34 -0.76 11.19
C ALA A 72 -11.62 -1.89 10.18
N LEU A 73 -10.73 -2.87 10.06
CA LEU A 73 -10.97 -4.08 9.24
C LEU A 73 -12.23 -4.83 9.71
N LEU A 74 -12.43 -5.01 11.02
CA LEU A 74 -13.63 -5.68 11.54
C LEU A 74 -14.92 -4.90 11.21
N HIS A 75 -14.90 -3.58 11.35
CA HIS A 75 -16.04 -2.73 10.97
C HIS A 75 -16.32 -2.81 9.46
N PHE A 76 -15.27 -2.73 8.64
CA PHE A 76 -15.34 -2.87 7.20
C PHE A 76 -15.96 -4.21 6.79
N LEU A 77 -15.46 -5.33 7.33
CA LEU A 77 -15.97 -6.68 7.03
C LEU A 77 -17.41 -6.89 7.52
N LYS A 78 -17.74 -6.41 8.72
CA LYS A 78 -19.09 -6.50 9.27
C LYS A 78 -20.10 -5.75 8.40
N ARG A 79 -19.73 -4.58 7.87
CA ARG A 79 -20.57 -3.77 7.00
C ARG A 79 -20.72 -4.38 5.60
N CYS A 80 -19.65 -4.91 5.02
CA CYS A 80 -19.72 -5.52 3.68
C CYS A 80 -20.38 -6.90 3.69
N GLY A 81 -20.42 -7.58 4.85
CA GLY A 81 -21.02 -8.91 5.00
C GLY A 81 -20.26 -10.02 4.26
N LYS A 82 -19.00 -9.77 3.89
CA LYS A 82 -18.14 -10.69 3.14
C LYS A 82 -17.05 -11.27 4.01
N SER A 83 -16.63 -12.48 3.68
CA SER A 83 -15.56 -13.15 4.38
C SER A 83 -14.20 -12.52 4.01
N VAL A 84 -13.24 -12.56 4.93
CA VAL A 84 -11.91 -11.97 4.70
C VAL A 84 -11.16 -12.68 3.58
N GLU A 85 -11.44 -13.97 3.38
CA GLU A 85 -10.85 -14.82 2.35
C GLU A 85 -11.07 -14.24 0.95
N LEU A 86 -12.24 -13.66 0.66
CA LEU A 86 -12.51 -13.02 -0.64
C LEU A 86 -11.57 -11.84 -0.93
N PHE A 87 -11.17 -11.10 0.10
CA PHE A 87 -10.23 -9.98 -0.04
C PHE A 87 -8.79 -10.48 -0.16
N VAL A 88 -8.43 -11.53 0.59
CA VAL A 88 -7.13 -12.20 0.47
C VAL A 88 -6.95 -12.74 -0.94
N ASP A 89 -7.92 -13.50 -1.45
CA ASP A 89 -7.87 -14.09 -2.80
C ASP A 89 -7.73 -13.00 -3.88
N ALA A 90 -8.51 -11.92 -3.77
CA ALA A 90 -8.48 -10.83 -4.75
C ALA A 90 -7.15 -10.08 -4.82
N LEU A 91 -6.44 -9.94 -3.69
CA LEU A 91 -5.11 -9.33 -3.64
C LEU A 91 -3.99 -10.33 -3.96
N ALA A 92 -4.16 -11.61 -3.61
CA ALA A 92 -3.22 -12.68 -3.96
C ALA A 92 -3.08 -12.82 -5.49
N GLU A 93 -4.18 -12.65 -6.24
CA GLU A 93 -4.17 -12.62 -7.72
C GLU A 93 -3.21 -11.58 -8.31
N VAL A 94 -2.94 -10.49 -7.59
CA VAL A 94 -2.13 -9.36 -8.07
C VAL A 94 -0.92 -9.10 -7.18
N GLU A 95 -0.56 -10.04 -6.29
CA GLU A 95 0.48 -9.82 -5.28
C GLU A 95 1.81 -9.37 -5.88
N ASN A 96 2.21 -9.97 -7.01
CA ASN A 96 3.45 -9.59 -7.69
C ASN A 96 3.41 -8.14 -8.20
N ASP A 97 2.30 -7.69 -8.78
CA ASP A 97 2.17 -6.31 -9.24
C ASP A 97 2.16 -5.32 -8.06
N LEU A 98 1.58 -5.73 -6.93
CA LEU A 98 1.64 -4.94 -5.69
C LEU A 98 3.08 -4.85 -5.16
N LYS A 99 3.84 -5.95 -5.17
CA LYS A 99 5.25 -5.96 -4.75
C LYS A 99 6.14 -5.16 -5.70
N ASP A 100 5.93 -5.29 -7.00
CA ASP A 100 6.67 -4.57 -8.06
C ASP A 100 6.46 -3.05 -8.00
N SER A 101 5.37 -2.59 -7.36
CA SER A 101 5.14 -1.16 -7.14
C SER A 101 6.11 -0.52 -6.14
N TYR A 102 6.79 -1.31 -5.30
CA TYR A 102 7.74 -0.84 -4.29
C TYR A 102 9.19 -0.94 -4.79
N THR A 103 9.87 0.20 -5.01
CA THR A 103 11.19 0.22 -5.66
C THR A 103 12.29 -0.51 -4.89
N LEU A 104 12.24 -0.51 -3.56
CA LEU A 104 13.23 -1.18 -2.70
C LEU A 104 12.59 -2.19 -1.73
N LEU A 105 11.59 -2.95 -2.16
CA LEU A 105 10.95 -3.96 -1.28
C LEU A 105 11.94 -5.02 -0.77
N HIS A 106 12.96 -5.38 -1.55
CA HIS A 106 13.99 -6.34 -1.16
C HIS A 106 14.85 -5.89 0.05
N SER A 107 14.81 -4.60 0.41
CA SER A 107 15.48 -4.06 1.60
C SER A 107 14.65 -4.18 2.88
N VAL A 108 13.38 -4.57 2.77
CA VAL A 108 12.47 -4.78 3.89
C VAL A 108 12.78 -6.13 4.57
N PRO A 109 12.72 -6.24 5.91
CA PRO A 109 12.92 -7.50 6.61
C PRO A 109 11.99 -8.61 6.11
N LYS A 110 12.50 -9.84 6.03
CA LYS A 110 11.77 -10.98 5.47
C LYS A 110 10.46 -11.24 6.22
N GLU A 111 10.48 -11.09 7.53
CA GLU A 111 9.33 -11.28 8.41
C GLU A 111 8.16 -10.34 8.06
N VAL A 112 8.48 -9.14 7.55
CA VAL A 112 7.48 -8.16 7.09
C VAL A 112 6.98 -8.53 5.69
N THR A 113 7.86 -9.01 4.80
CA THR A 113 7.45 -9.47 3.47
C THR A 113 6.61 -10.75 3.52
N ASP A 114 6.80 -11.60 4.53
CA ASP A 114 6.03 -12.82 4.75
C ASP A 114 4.56 -12.51 5.12
N ILE A 115 4.30 -11.34 5.72
CA ILE A 115 2.94 -10.85 6.05
C ILE A 115 2.45 -9.76 5.09
N PHE A 116 3.06 -9.61 3.91
CA PHE A 116 2.80 -8.49 2.99
C PHE A 116 1.31 -8.33 2.65
N LEU A 117 0.63 -9.40 2.25
CA LEU A 117 -0.80 -9.34 1.93
C LEU A 117 -1.67 -8.94 3.13
N GLN A 118 -1.33 -9.42 4.33
CA GLN A 118 -2.01 -9.01 5.56
C GLN A 118 -1.89 -7.50 5.79
N LEU A 119 -0.70 -6.93 5.56
CA LEU A 119 -0.48 -5.48 5.63
C LEU A 119 -1.35 -4.75 4.61
N MET A 120 -1.37 -5.19 3.35
CA MET A 120 -2.19 -4.56 2.29
C MET A 120 -3.67 -4.52 2.66
N ILE A 121 -4.20 -5.60 3.25
CA ILE A 121 -5.61 -5.68 3.66
C ILE A 121 -5.89 -4.75 4.84
N LEU A 122 -5.11 -4.85 5.92
CA LEU A 122 -5.29 -4.03 7.13
C LEU A 122 -5.18 -2.54 6.80
N ASP A 123 -4.09 -2.17 6.13
CA ASP A 123 -3.77 -0.80 5.78
C ASP A 123 -4.75 -0.24 4.75
N GLY A 124 -5.12 -1.05 3.75
CA GLY A 124 -6.06 -0.65 2.72
C GLY A 124 -7.47 -0.44 3.26
N CYS A 125 -7.97 -1.34 4.12
CA CYS A 125 -9.26 -1.16 4.79
C CYS A 125 -9.24 0.08 5.69
N PHE A 126 -8.19 0.26 6.49
CA PHE A 126 -8.06 1.45 7.33
C PHE A 126 -8.03 2.74 6.50
N MET A 127 -7.30 2.75 5.39
CA MET A 127 -7.24 3.89 4.48
C MET A 127 -8.61 4.22 3.88
N LEU A 128 -9.38 3.20 3.44
CA LEU A 128 -10.74 3.39 2.93
C LEU A 128 -11.68 4.00 3.98
N GLU A 129 -11.61 3.53 5.23
CA GLU A 129 -12.42 4.05 6.34
C GLU A 129 -12.09 5.53 6.65
N ILE A 130 -10.80 5.89 6.59
CA ILE A 130 -10.35 7.28 6.72
C ILE A 130 -10.85 8.14 5.56
N LEU A 131 -10.78 7.65 4.32
CA LEU A 131 -11.26 8.38 3.15
C LEU A 131 -12.77 8.62 3.21
N ARG A 132 -13.57 7.62 3.60
CA ARG A 132 -15.03 7.74 3.82
C ARG A 132 -15.34 8.78 4.88
N THR A 133 -14.61 8.73 5.99
CA THR A 133 -14.73 9.68 7.09
C THR A 133 -14.42 11.11 6.62
N ALA A 134 -13.37 11.28 5.82
CA ALA A 134 -12.98 12.57 5.26
C ALA A 134 -13.97 13.10 4.21
N ALA A 135 -14.68 12.21 3.51
CA ALA A 135 -15.75 12.53 2.57
C ALA A 135 -17.11 12.78 3.26
N HIS A 136 -17.15 12.87 4.59
CA HIS A 136 -18.37 13.03 5.39
C HIS A 136 -19.41 11.93 5.14
N VAL A 137 -18.98 10.74 4.71
CA VAL A 137 -19.84 9.57 4.63
C VAL A 137 -20.13 9.10 6.05
N GLN A 138 -21.41 8.98 6.39
CA GLN A 138 -21.85 8.62 7.72
C GLN A 138 -21.62 7.12 7.96
N LEU A 139 -20.54 6.80 8.68
CA LEU A 139 -20.27 5.45 9.19
C LEU A 139 -20.98 5.33 10.55
N GLU A 140 -22.22 4.81 10.54
CA GLU A 140 -23.08 4.70 11.72
C GLU A 140 -22.72 3.56 12.68
N ASP A 141 -21.73 2.75 12.31
CA ASP A 141 -21.33 1.56 13.05
C ASP A 141 -20.16 1.78 14.01
N TYR A 142 -19.55 2.98 14.04
CA TYR A 142 -18.58 3.35 15.07
C TYR A 142 -19.24 4.04 16.26
N ALA A 143 -18.75 3.73 17.46
CA ALA A 143 -19.21 4.40 18.66
C ALA A 143 -18.83 5.91 18.63
N PRO A 144 -19.68 6.82 19.16
CA PRO A 144 -19.38 8.25 19.17
C PRO A 144 -18.07 8.63 19.89
N ASN A 145 -17.62 7.79 20.83
CA ASN A 145 -16.38 7.90 21.59
C ASN A 145 -15.22 7.08 21.02
N ASP A 146 -15.32 6.52 19.80
CA ASP A 146 -14.19 5.88 19.13
C ASP A 146 -13.04 6.91 18.96
N PRO A 147 -11.79 6.54 19.27
CA PRO A 147 -10.67 7.48 19.28
C PRO A 147 -10.30 8.04 17.89
N ILE A 148 -10.70 7.37 16.80
CA ILE A 148 -10.41 7.78 15.42
C ILE A 148 -11.68 8.19 14.69
N PHE A 149 -12.68 7.31 14.69
CA PHE A 149 -13.90 7.47 13.90
C PHE A 149 -15.05 8.09 14.70
N GLY A 150 -14.88 8.32 16.00
CA GLY A 150 -15.81 9.11 16.82
C GLY A 150 -15.68 10.62 16.55
N ASN A 151 -16.56 11.42 17.14
CA ASN A 151 -16.63 12.86 16.85
C ASN A 151 -15.31 13.60 17.09
N HIS A 152 -14.63 13.28 18.20
CA HIS A 152 -13.33 13.88 18.53
C HIS A 152 -12.22 13.40 17.58
N GLY A 153 -12.15 12.09 17.30
CA GLY A 153 -11.15 11.52 16.40
C GLY A 153 -11.22 12.09 14.99
N ARG A 154 -12.44 12.25 14.47
CA ARG A 154 -12.68 12.84 13.14
C ARG A 154 -12.13 14.26 13.02
N LEU A 155 -12.26 15.07 14.07
CA LEU A 155 -11.81 16.46 14.08
C LEU A 155 -10.32 16.61 14.38
N HIS A 156 -9.76 15.78 15.26
CA HIS A 156 -8.44 15.99 15.83
C HIS A 156 -7.39 14.94 15.48
N VAL A 157 -7.77 13.74 15.04
CA VAL A 157 -6.84 12.64 14.74
C VAL A 157 -6.75 12.40 13.24
N VAL A 158 -7.88 12.33 12.54
CA VAL A 158 -7.96 12.09 11.09
C VAL A 158 -7.10 13.06 10.27
N PRO A 159 -7.00 14.37 10.56
CA PRO A 159 -6.12 15.27 9.80
C PRO A 159 -4.64 14.86 9.81
N TYR A 160 -4.14 14.32 10.93
CA TYR A 160 -2.75 13.86 11.04
C TYR A 160 -2.53 12.55 10.29
N ILE A 161 -3.51 11.64 10.34
CA ILE A 161 -3.51 10.42 9.53
C ILE A 161 -3.47 10.77 8.04
N LYS A 162 -4.31 11.72 7.58
CA LYS A 162 -4.32 12.18 6.19
C LYS A 162 -2.99 12.77 5.75
N ARG A 163 -2.30 13.50 6.63
CA ARG A 163 -0.95 14.02 6.34
C ARG A 163 0.02 12.86 6.08
N ASP A 164 -0.01 11.84 6.93
CA ASP A 164 0.86 10.68 6.79
C ASP A 164 0.51 9.84 5.54
N MET A 165 -0.76 9.78 5.14
CA MET A 165 -1.22 9.19 3.87
C MET A 165 -0.68 9.91 2.62
N LEU A 166 -0.10 11.11 2.74
CA LEU A 166 0.48 11.86 1.61
C LEU A 166 2.02 11.74 1.56
N MET A 167 2.64 11.05 2.52
CA MET A 167 4.10 10.89 2.57
C MET A 167 4.56 9.81 1.59
N LEU A 168 5.61 10.11 0.82
CA LEU A 168 6.09 9.25 -0.27
C LEU A 168 6.47 7.83 0.16
N GLU A 169 7.10 7.67 1.32
CA GLU A 169 7.50 6.36 1.85
C GLU A 169 6.35 5.62 2.58
N ASN A 170 5.17 6.22 2.65
CA ASN A 170 4.04 5.77 3.45
C ASN A 170 2.78 5.54 2.60
N GLN A 171 2.98 4.94 1.43
CA GLN A 171 1.94 4.72 0.42
C GLN A 171 1.54 3.25 0.31
N LEU A 172 0.32 3.04 -0.14
CA LEU A 172 -0.16 1.77 -0.68
C LEU A 172 -0.31 1.88 -2.21
N PRO A 173 -0.15 0.77 -2.95
CA PRO A 173 -0.47 0.76 -4.37
C PRO A 173 -1.97 1.02 -4.55
N MET A 174 -2.34 1.90 -5.49
CA MET A 174 -3.75 2.22 -5.75
C MET A 174 -4.58 0.95 -6.06
N LEU A 175 -3.95 -0.03 -6.71
CA LEU A 175 -4.53 -1.33 -7.02
C LEU A 175 -5.06 -2.07 -5.77
N VAL A 176 -4.48 -1.84 -4.57
CA VAL A 176 -4.99 -2.41 -3.32
C VAL A 176 -6.41 -1.91 -3.06
N LEU A 177 -6.63 -0.59 -3.05
CA LEU A 177 -7.95 -0.06 -2.70
C LEU A 177 -8.98 -0.40 -3.78
N GLU A 178 -8.57 -0.43 -5.06
CA GLU A 178 -9.44 -0.85 -6.17
C GLU A 178 -9.93 -2.29 -6.01
N LYS A 179 -9.03 -3.23 -5.67
CA LYS A 179 -9.39 -4.62 -5.42
C LYS A 179 -10.29 -4.76 -4.19
N LEU A 180 -9.99 -4.06 -3.10
CA LEU A 180 -10.82 -4.08 -1.89
C LEU A 180 -12.24 -3.55 -2.16
N VAL A 181 -12.37 -2.41 -2.85
CA VAL A 181 -13.66 -1.81 -3.22
C VAL A 181 -14.42 -2.67 -4.23
N ALA A 182 -13.72 -3.31 -5.17
CA ALA A 182 -14.32 -4.23 -6.14
C ALA A 182 -14.95 -5.44 -5.44
N VAL A 183 -14.23 -6.04 -4.49
CA VAL A 183 -14.74 -7.15 -3.67
C VAL A 183 -15.91 -6.67 -2.81
N GLU A 184 -15.82 -5.50 -2.17
CA GLU A 184 -16.90 -4.94 -1.36
C GLU A 184 -18.22 -4.77 -2.16
N HIS A 185 -18.16 -4.28 -3.40
CA HIS A 185 -19.35 -3.98 -4.22
C HIS A 185 -19.78 -5.07 -5.22
N ASP A 186 -19.21 -6.28 -5.16
CA ASP A 186 -19.46 -7.40 -6.10
C ASP A 186 -19.19 -7.07 -7.58
N LYS A 187 -18.43 -6.00 -7.86
CA LYS A 187 -18.06 -5.64 -9.22
C LYS A 187 -16.71 -6.23 -9.58
N ALA A 188 -16.74 -7.44 -10.13
CA ALA A 188 -15.66 -7.92 -10.96
C ALA A 188 -15.45 -6.95 -12.15
N LYS A 189 -14.22 -6.44 -12.26
CA LYS A 189 -13.62 -5.68 -13.38
C LYS A 189 -14.04 -4.21 -13.52
N VAL A 190 -13.29 -3.33 -12.89
CA VAL A 190 -13.03 -2.00 -13.47
C VAL A 190 -12.14 -2.23 -14.70
N LYS A 191 -12.71 -2.07 -15.90
CA LYS A 191 -11.91 -1.99 -17.13
C LYS A 191 -11.31 -0.58 -17.17
N TYR A 192 -9.98 -0.47 -17.14
CA TYR A 192 -9.33 0.78 -17.52
C TYR A 192 -9.61 1.04 -19.00
N VAL A 193 -10.25 2.17 -19.28
CA VAL A 193 -10.18 2.77 -20.61
C VAL A 193 -8.85 3.49 -20.64
N ASN A 194 -7.85 2.90 -21.30
CA ASN A 194 -6.68 3.65 -21.73
C ASN A 194 -7.16 4.64 -22.79
N ASP A 195 -7.45 5.88 -22.39
CA ASP A 195 -7.58 6.97 -23.35
C ASP A 195 -6.17 7.44 -23.74
N GLU A 196 -5.52 6.66 -24.60
CA GLU A 196 -4.37 7.10 -25.39
C GLU A 196 -4.80 7.62 -26.78
N SER A 197 -6.04 8.07 -26.93
CA SER A 197 -6.58 8.53 -28.21
C SER A 197 -7.08 9.97 -28.15
N ARG A 198 -6.20 10.87 -27.71
CA ARG A 198 -6.27 12.30 -28.06
C ARG A 198 -4.90 12.84 -28.45
N VAL A 199 -4.39 12.33 -29.56
CA VAL A 199 -3.51 13.08 -30.45
C VAL A 199 -4.07 12.92 -31.86
N ILE A 200 -4.09 14.04 -32.61
CA ILE A 200 -4.47 14.22 -34.02
C ILE A 200 -5.98 14.46 -34.27
N ASP A 201 -6.41 15.72 -34.22
CA ASP A 201 -6.53 16.62 -35.38
C ASP A 201 -6.53 18.09 -34.93
#